data_AF-A0A9W6HUK1-F1
#
_entry.id   AF-A0A9W6HUK1-F1
#
_cell.length_a   1.000
_cell.length_b   1.000
_cell.length_c   1.000
_cell.angle_alpha   90.00
_cell.angle_beta   90.00
_cell.angle_gamma   90.00
#
_symmetry.space_group_name_H-M   'P 1'
#
loop_
_entity.id
_entity.type
_entity.pdbx_description
1 polymer ?
#
loop_
_entity_poly.entity_id
_entity_poly.type
_entity_poly.pdbx_seq_one_letter_code
_entity_poly.pdbx_strand_id
1 'polypeptide(L)'
;MGNMTAVRQWDGFDAIERDVRAIVADPRWATLPPRGRAQAVALRTLATPDGGRWLFGAHARWYRQDPADGRWHLTAPPADPGLRAAAHVVQATSMIMPHLVPGVHDFGADRGSVQGFVGPDVPPEITERVRELVVSQRGRRREDFPLTGPFTELFAGDVASPVAAIWGTLMWCAYAPAFDGNEALLSMFGEFLARPLPGDEWVRWLPPVSLHDLAALYGERVRAGHPEAGLRLVALMADTAATVRSDPRFRPRADVLLTMVEPVLRRIGPDHSVAHLGDDAVRQAWLSRCPPHVTLPDSSPGEHFQHAVYDLVETLGFLVPKGAEPRAVAASLLAADLAVFGPRTADALYPWLDPELRHILHVVLSDPTHPLRGCWPRSGVLPSALNPPDRAGAAALLGAAYALGLAWCRLTGTEVPERGFATASAVVHRLTHERDDPVPGVSGTFPRHF
;
A
#
# COMPACT_ATOMS: atom_id res chain seq x y z
N MET A 1 -41.98 16.21 -22.74
CA MET A 1 -42.55 14.89 -22.38
C MET A 1 -41.82 13.85 -23.22
N GLY A 2 -41.09 12.95 -22.57
CA GLY A 2 -40.19 11.99 -23.21
C GLY A 2 -38.86 11.87 -22.47
N ASN A 3 -38.90 11.53 -21.18
CA ASN A 3 -37.73 11.03 -20.46
C ASN A 3 -37.29 9.75 -21.17
N MET A 4 -36.24 9.83 -21.99
CA MET A 4 -35.47 8.66 -22.38
C MET A 4 -34.82 8.12 -21.10
N THR A 5 -35.46 7.12 -20.49
CA THR A 5 -34.82 6.23 -19.56
C THR A 5 -33.62 5.63 -20.28
N ALA A 6 -32.42 6.12 -19.97
CA ALA A 6 -31.19 5.53 -20.44
C ALA A 6 -31.23 4.04 -20.08
N VAL A 7 -31.28 3.16 -21.08
CA VAL A 7 -31.16 1.72 -20.88
C VAL A 7 -29.80 1.53 -20.23
N ARG A 8 -29.80 1.10 -18.96
CA ARG A 8 -28.57 0.82 -18.23
C ARG A 8 -27.86 -0.32 -18.97
N GLN A 9 -26.86 0.03 -19.78
CA GLN A 9 -26.07 -0.93 -20.53
C GLN A 9 -25.50 -1.93 -19.54
N TRP A 10 -25.70 -3.22 -19.80
CA TRP A 10 -25.22 -4.28 -18.93
C TRP A 10 -23.68 -4.26 -18.89
N ASP A 11 -23.11 -4.37 -17.70
CA ASP A 11 -21.68 -4.46 -17.45
C ASP A 11 -21.38 -5.84 -16.86
N GLY A 12 -20.65 -6.66 -17.63
CA GLY A 12 -20.31 -8.02 -17.25
C GLY A 12 -19.43 -8.09 -16.00
N PHE A 13 -18.48 -7.16 -15.86
CA PHE A 13 -17.59 -7.10 -14.71
C PHE A 13 -18.39 -6.77 -13.44
N ASP A 14 -19.16 -5.68 -13.44
CA ASP A 14 -19.99 -5.30 -12.28
C ASP A 14 -21.03 -6.38 -11.91
N ALA A 15 -21.56 -7.10 -12.90
CA ALA A 15 -22.47 -8.21 -12.65
C ALA A 15 -21.80 -9.38 -11.93
N ILE A 16 -20.61 -9.78 -12.38
CA ILE A 16 -19.85 -10.86 -11.75
C ILE A 16 -19.31 -10.46 -10.39
N GLU A 17 -18.84 -9.23 -10.19
CA GLU A 17 -18.43 -8.76 -8.87
C GLU A 17 -19.58 -8.89 -7.85
N ARG A 18 -20.78 -8.43 -8.22
CA ARG A 18 -21.96 -8.51 -7.35
C ARG A 18 -22.35 -9.95 -7.04
N ASP A 19 -22.30 -10.83 -8.03
CA ASP A 19 -22.64 -12.25 -7.85
C ASP A 19 -21.62 -12.97 -6.96
N VAL A 20 -20.31 -12.75 -7.18
CA VAL A 20 -19.26 -13.32 -6.31
C VAL A 20 -19.37 -12.79 -4.88
N ARG A 21 -19.64 -11.49 -4.70
CA ARG A 21 -19.89 -10.91 -3.37
C ARG A 21 -21.09 -11.58 -2.69
N ALA A 22 -22.17 -11.83 -3.43
CA ALA A 22 -23.35 -12.49 -2.90
C ALA A 22 -23.09 -13.94 -2.48
N ILE A 23 -22.34 -14.72 -3.26
CA ILE A 23 -22.02 -16.10 -2.87
C ILE A 23 -21.08 -16.16 -1.68
N VAL A 24 -20.12 -15.24 -1.55
CA VAL A 24 -19.15 -15.25 -0.43
C VAL A 24 -19.81 -14.77 0.87
N ALA A 25 -20.80 -13.88 0.77
CA ALA A 25 -21.62 -13.45 1.90
C ALA A 25 -22.57 -14.54 2.42
N ASP A 26 -22.87 -15.57 1.62
CA ASP A 26 -23.67 -16.71 2.05
C ASP A 26 -22.89 -17.55 3.10
N PRO A 27 -23.44 -17.79 4.31
CA PRO A 27 -22.77 -18.59 5.34
C PRO A 27 -22.34 -19.99 4.88
N ARG A 28 -23.01 -20.54 3.86
CA ARG A 28 -22.64 -21.84 3.25
C ARG A 28 -21.30 -21.78 2.52
N TRP A 29 -20.81 -20.61 2.12
CA TRP A 29 -19.51 -20.46 1.50
C TRP A 29 -18.39 -21.04 2.37
N ALA A 30 -18.43 -20.74 3.67
CA ALA A 30 -17.44 -21.19 4.64
C ALA A 30 -17.41 -22.73 4.79
N THR A 31 -18.55 -23.38 4.57
CA THR A 31 -18.71 -24.84 4.74
C THR A 31 -18.46 -25.63 3.46
N LEU A 32 -18.35 -24.96 2.31
CA LEU A 32 -18.07 -25.63 1.04
C LEU A 32 -16.64 -26.18 0.98
N PRO A 33 -16.46 -27.44 0.51
CA PRO A 33 -15.14 -27.98 0.24
C PRO A 33 -14.33 -27.08 -0.71
N PRO A 34 -12.99 -27.00 -0.58
CA PRO A 34 -12.16 -26.14 -1.42
C PRO A 34 -12.41 -26.29 -2.93
N ARG A 35 -12.60 -27.53 -3.40
CA ARG A 35 -12.94 -27.82 -4.81
C ARG A 35 -14.31 -27.25 -5.22
N GLY A 36 -15.29 -27.30 -4.33
CA GLY A 36 -16.63 -26.73 -4.58
C GLY A 36 -16.58 -25.21 -4.68
N ARG A 37 -15.80 -24.56 -3.81
CA ARG A 37 -15.55 -23.11 -3.90
C ARG A 37 -14.82 -22.72 -5.19
N ALA A 38 -13.77 -23.46 -5.54
CA ALA A 38 -13.05 -23.25 -6.80
C ALA A 38 -13.96 -23.41 -8.03
N GLN A 39 -14.85 -24.40 -8.03
CA GLN A 39 -15.82 -24.60 -9.11
C GLN A 39 -16.87 -23.48 -9.17
N ALA A 40 -17.37 -23.01 -8.02
CA ALA A 40 -18.31 -21.89 -7.98
C ALA A 40 -17.72 -20.59 -8.56
N VAL A 41 -16.43 -20.34 -8.30
CA VAL A 41 -15.68 -19.21 -8.86
C VAL A 41 -15.40 -19.42 -10.35
N ALA A 42 -15.00 -20.63 -10.76
CA ALA A 42 -14.74 -20.99 -12.15
C ALA A 42 -15.95 -20.74 -13.07
N LEU A 43 -17.17 -20.99 -12.59
CA LEU A 43 -18.43 -20.77 -13.32
C LEU A 43 -18.74 -19.29 -13.60
N ARG A 44 -17.97 -18.37 -13.02
CA ARG A 44 -18.13 -16.91 -13.13
C ARG A 44 -17.00 -16.23 -13.90
N THR A 45 -16.20 -17.03 -14.61
CA THR A 45 -15.10 -16.50 -15.43
C THR A 45 -15.69 -15.71 -16.60
N LEU A 46 -15.18 -14.51 -16.84
CA LEU A 46 -15.55 -13.69 -17.99
C LEU A 46 -14.54 -13.86 -19.12
N ALA A 47 -15.03 -13.84 -20.36
CA ALA A 47 -14.21 -13.59 -21.52
C ALA A 47 -14.55 -12.23 -22.12
N THR A 48 -13.54 -11.47 -22.50
CA THR A 48 -13.66 -10.23 -23.26
C THR A 48 -13.43 -10.48 -24.76
N PRO A 49 -13.97 -9.63 -25.66
CA PRO A 49 -13.81 -9.76 -27.12
C PRO A 49 -12.36 -9.84 -27.63
N ASP A 50 -11.41 -9.29 -26.89
CA ASP A 50 -9.97 -9.39 -27.17
C ASP A 50 -9.38 -10.78 -26.82
N GLY A 51 -10.21 -11.73 -26.36
CA GLY A 51 -9.82 -13.07 -25.93
C GLY A 51 -9.31 -13.14 -24.49
N GLY A 52 -9.27 -12.02 -23.77
CA GLY A 52 -8.88 -11.99 -22.37
C GLY A 52 -9.84 -12.78 -21.49
N ARG A 53 -9.30 -13.56 -20.55
CA ARG A 53 -10.09 -14.27 -19.53
C ARG A 53 -9.89 -13.63 -18.17
N TRP A 54 -10.99 -13.40 -17.47
CA TRP A 54 -11.03 -12.63 -16.23
C TRP A 54 -11.75 -13.39 -15.12
N LEU A 55 -11.21 -13.30 -13.92
CA LEU A 55 -11.75 -13.92 -12.73
C LEU A 55 -11.82 -12.87 -11.62
N PHE A 56 -12.96 -12.77 -10.94
CA PHE A 56 -13.05 -12.00 -9.72
C PHE A 56 -12.93 -12.94 -8.52
N GLY A 57 -11.88 -12.75 -7.73
CA GLY A 57 -11.38 -13.79 -6.83
C GLY A 57 -10.89 -13.25 -5.49
N ALA A 58 -9.85 -13.91 -4.97
CA ALA A 58 -9.23 -13.59 -3.70
C ALA A 58 -8.89 -12.11 -3.55
N HIS A 59 -8.91 -11.63 -2.31
CA HIS A 59 -8.78 -10.22 -1.93
C HIS A 59 -9.89 -9.32 -2.50
N ALA A 60 -10.97 -9.87 -3.06
CA ALA A 60 -12.04 -9.14 -3.75
C ALA A 60 -11.54 -8.29 -4.94
N ARG A 61 -10.59 -8.83 -5.72
CA ARG A 61 -9.98 -8.17 -6.88
C ARG A 61 -10.09 -9.01 -8.14
N TRP A 62 -9.90 -8.36 -9.29
CA TRP A 62 -9.84 -8.99 -10.59
C TRP A 62 -8.49 -9.60 -10.91
N TYR A 63 -8.53 -10.71 -11.62
CA TYR A 63 -7.38 -11.41 -12.14
C TYR A 63 -7.58 -11.64 -13.64
N ARG A 64 -6.51 -11.47 -14.42
CA ARG A 64 -6.46 -11.77 -15.84
C ARG A 64 -5.59 -12.98 -16.09
N GLN A 65 -6.04 -13.91 -16.93
CA GLN A 65 -5.24 -15.06 -17.33
C GLN A 65 -4.22 -14.65 -18.41
N ASP A 66 -2.95 -15.01 -18.22
CA ASP A 66 -1.93 -14.94 -19.26
C ASP A 66 -2.18 -16.08 -20.26
N PRO A 67 -2.44 -15.79 -21.55
CA PRO A 67 -2.71 -16.81 -22.55
C PRO A 67 -1.47 -17.66 -22.89
N ALA A 68 -0.26 -17.20 -22.58
CA ALA A 68 0.97 -17.91 -22.91
C ALA A 68 1.25 -19.09 -21.96
N ASP A 69 1.00 -18.92 -20.65
CA ASP A 69 1.30 -19.93 -19.64
C ASP A 69 0.09 -20.32 -18.76
N GLY A 70 -1.05 -19.67 -18.94
CA GLY A 70 -2.30 -19.94 -18.21
C GLY A 70 -2.33 -19.43 -16.78
N ARG A 71 -1.30 -18.69 -16.32
CA ARG A 71 -1.25 -18.11 -14.98
C ARG A 71 -2.25 -16.96 -14.84
N TRP A 72 -2.71 -16.73 -13.61
CA TRP A 72 -3.60 -15.63 -13.29
C TRP A 72 -2.80 -14.50 -12.65
N HIS A 73 -2.88 -13.31 -13.22
CA HIS A 73 -2.24 -12.10 -12.72
C HIS A 73 -3.28 -11.20 -12.09
N LEU A 74 -2.99 -10.66 -10.92
CA LEU A 74 -3.83 -9.64 -10.29
C LEU A 74 -3.80 -8.38 -11.18
N THR A 75 -4.97 -7.98 -11.68
CA THR A 75 -5.09 -6.94 -12.71
C THR A 75 -6.40 -6.20 -12.56
N ALA A 76 -6.35 -4.87 -12.48
CA ALA A 76 -7.54 -4.05 -12.47
C ALA A 76 -8.34 -4.27 -13.77
N PRO A 77 -9.68 -4.33 -13.70
CA PRO A 77 -10.50 -4.59 -14.87
C PRO A 77 -10.36 -3.43 -15.88
N PRO A 78 -10.61 -3.68 -17.18
CA PRO A 78 -10.59 -2.62 -18.17
C PRO A 78 -11.63 -1.54 -17.84
N ALA A 79 -11.31 -0.28 -18.18
CA ALA A 79 -12.22 0.83 -17.95
C ALA A 79 -13.19 1.06 -19.12
N ASP A 80 -12.86 0.60 -20.34
CA ASP A 80 -13.71 0.78 -21.53
C ASP A 80 -15.12 0.17 -21.34
N PRO A 81 -16.20 0.99 -21.30
CA PRO A 81 -17.56 0.49 -21.16
C PRO A 81 -17.98 -0.45 -22.30
N GLY A 82 -17.44 -0.25 -23.52
CA GLY A 82 -17.72 -1.11 -24.66
C GLY A 82 -17.21 -2.53 -24.44
N LEU A 83 -15.94 -2.66 -24.06
CA LEU A 83 -15.32 -3.94 -23.73
C LEU A 83 -16.02 -4.64 -22.56
N ARG A 84 -16.37 -3.90 -21.51
CA ARG A 84 -17.07 -4.44 -20.33
C ARG A 84 -18.48 -4.94 -20.66
N ALA A 85 -19.21 -4.23 -21.51
CA ALA A 85 -20.56 -4.62 -21.94
C ALA A 85 -20.57 -5.80 -22.92
N ALA A 86 -19.49 -5.99 -23.67
CA ALA A 86 -19.31 -7.10 -24.59
C ALA A 86 -18.72 -8.37 -23.93
N ALA A 87 -18.30 -8.27 -22.66
CA ALA A 87 -17.82 -9.41 -21.90
C ALA A 87 -18.94 -10.44 -21.68
N HIS A 88 -18.63 -11.72 -21.65
CA HIS A 88 -19.63 -12.76 -21.39
C HIS A 88 -19.05 -13.89 -20.54
N VAL A 89 -19.93 -14.59 -19.81
CA VAL A 89 -19.50 -15.70 -18.95
C VAL A 89 -19.07 -16.88 -19.81
N VAL A 90 -17.90 -17.43 -19.49
CA VAL A 90 -17.34 -18.62 -20.11
C VAL A 90 -16.99 -19.65 -19.05
N GLN A 91 -16.99 -20.93 -19.44
CA GLN A 91 -16.49 -21.97 -18.56
C GLN A 91 -14.96 -21.88 -18.49
N ALA A 92 -14.42 -21.75 -17.27
CA ALA A 92 -12.98 -21.92 -17.07
C ALA A 92 -12.57 -23.35 -17.45
N THR A 93 -11.63 -23.47 -18.38
CA THR A 93 -11.05 -24.75 -18.80
C THR A 93 -9.88 -25.17 -17.92
N SER A 94 -9.25 -24.21 -17.23
CA SER A 94 -8.14 -24.44 -16.31
C SER A 94 -8.62 -24.56 -14.87
N MET A 95 -7.91 -25.36 -14.06
CA MET A 95 -8.17 -25.45 -12.61
C MET A 95 -7.91 -24.09 -11.95
N ILE A 96 -8.91 -23.58 -11.20
CA ILE A 96 -8.73 -22.38 -10.38
C ILE A 96 -7.90 -22.76 -9.15
N MET A 97 -6.73 -22.13 -9.01
CA MET A 97 -5.81 -22.39 -7.92
C MET A 97 -6.39 -21.93 -6.57
N PRO A 98 -6.09 -22.60 -5.44
CA PRO A 98 -6.67 -22.26 -4.14
C PRO A 98 -6.46 -20.81 -3.70
N HIS A 99 -5.31 -20.20 -4.03
CA HIS A 99 -5.00 -18.81 -3.68
C HIS A 99 -5.84 -17.78 -4.45
N LEU A 100 -6.54 -18.17 -5.53
CA LEU A 100 -7.44 -17.30 -6.29
C LEU A 100 -8.88 -17.38 -5.77
N VAL A 101 -9.19 -18.38 -4.96
CA VAL A 101 -10.54 -18.61 -4.43
C VAL A 101 -10.75 -17.70 -3.22
N PRO A 102 -11.80 -16.86 -3.20
CA PRO A 102 -11.97 -15.93 -2.11
C PRO A 102 -12.20 -16.59 -0.75
N GLY A 103 -11.50 -16.07 0.25
CA GLY A 103 -11.76 -16.33 1.66
C GLY A 103 -13.04 -15.63 2.14
N VAL A 104 -13.54 -16.06 3.30
CA VAL A 104 -14.72 -15.44 3.96
C VAL A 104 -14.44 -14.00 4.42
N HIS A 105 -13.17 -13.65 4.63
CA HIS A 105 -12.76 -12.33 5.11
C HIS A 105 -12.34 -11.38 3.98
N ASP A 106 -12.08 -11.89 2.77
CA ASP A 106 -11.55 -11.10 1.64
C ASP A 106 -12.43 -9.90 1.26
N PHE A 107 -13.74 -10.02 1.47
CA PHE A 107 -14.73 -9.01 1.11
C PHE A 107 -15.10 -8.05 2.23
N GLY A 108 -14.79 -8.42 3.48
CA GLY A 108 -15.01 -7.59 4.67
C GLY A 108 -13.74 -6.89 5.17
N ALA A 109 -12.57 -7.29 4.66
CA ALA A 109 -11.30 -6.70 5.01
C ALA A 109 -11.22 -5.25 4.55
N ASP A 110 -10.90 -4.35 5.48
CA ASP A 110 -10.58 -2.96 5.16
C ASP A 110 -9.23 -2.91 4.44
N ARG A 111 -9.22 -2.33 3.23
CA ARG A 111 -7.99 -2.13 2.45
C ARG A 111 -7.24 -0.86 2.84
N GLY A 112 -7.84 -0.03 3.69
CA GLY A 112 -7.31 1.24 4.12
C GLY A 112 -7.37 2.31 3.03
N SER A 113 -6.63 3.38 3.26
CA SER A 113 -6.47 4.48 2.32
C SER A 113 -5.11 4.40 1.63
N VAL A 114 -5.11 4.63 0.32
CA VAL A 114 -3.88 4.79 -0.48
C VAL A 114 -3.31 6.20 -0.39
N GLN A 115 -3.95 7.12 0.35
CA GLN A 115 -3.49 8.49 0.48
C GLN A 115 -2.15 8.55 1.18
N GLY A 116 -1.26 9.41 0.66
CA GLY A 116 -0.10 9.86 1.41
C GLY A 116 -0.50 10.74 2.60
N PHE A 117 0.50 11.15 3.36
CA PHE A 117 0.38 12.12 4.46
C PHE A 117 0.75 13.54 4.00
N VAL A 118 0.62 13.80 2.70
CA VAL A 118 0.75 15.12 2.08
C VAL A 118 -0.63 15.53 1.60
N GLY A 119 -1.19 16.60 2.17
CA GLY A 119 -2.59 16.95 1.98
C GLY A 119 -3.29 17.04 3.34
N PRO A 120 -4.11 16.06 3.74
CA PRO A 120 -4.68 16.02 5.08
C PRO A 120 -3.65 15.50 6.10
N ASP A 121 -3.42 16.28 7.16
CA ASP A 121 -2.56 15.87 8.27
C ASP A 121 -3.12 14.63 9.00
N VAL A 122 -2.29 14.02 9.83
CA VAL A 122 -2.78 13.01 10.79
C VAL A 122 -3.71 13.68 11.81
N PRO A 123 -4.90 13.08 12.10
CA PRO A 123 -5.83 13.65 13.08
C PRO A 123 -5.15 14.03 14.40
N PRO A 124 -5.40 15.24 14.95
CA PRO A 124 -4.71 15.72 16.15
C PRO A 124 -4.83 14.76 17.34
N GLU A 125 -5.97 14.07 17.48
CA GLU A 125 -6.19 13.11 18.57
C GLU A 125 -5.24 11.92 18.50
N ILE A 126 -4.86 11.50 17.29
CA ILE A 126 -3.88 10.42 17.08
C ILE A 126 -2.47 10.96 17.37
N THR A 127 -2.14 12.13 16.82
CA THR A 127 -0.85 12.79 17.01
C THR A 127 -0.54 13.04 18.48
N GLU A 128 -1.50 13.52 19.26
CA GLU A 128 -1.31 13.76 20.70
C GLU A 128 -1.18 12.47 21.51
N ARG A 129 -1.94 11.40 21.19
CA ARG A 129 -1.74 10.10 21.84
C ARG A 129 -0.37 9.50 21.54
N VAL A 130 0.12 9.63 20.30
CA VAL A 130 1.48 9.21 19.96
C VAL A 130 2.51 10.06 20.72
N ARG A 131 2.28 11.38 20.84
CA ARG A 131 3.14 12.27 21.64
C ARG A 131 3.22 11.81 23.09
N GLU A 132 2.10 11.45 23.70
CA GLU A 132 2.05 10.91 25.07
C GLU A 132 2.88 9.63 25.20
N LEU A 133 2.78 8.70 24.23
CA LEU A 133 3.63 7.50 24.19
C LEU A 133 5.11 7.88 24.13
N VAL A 134 5.51 8.78 23.24
CA VAL A 134 6.92 9.20 23.11
C VAL A 134 7.42 9.88 24.40
N VAL A 135 6.65 10.80 24.96
CA VAL A 135 7.01 11.51 26.19
C VAL A 135 7.16 10.55 27.37
N SER A 136 6.30 9.54 27.48
CA SER A 136 6.37 8.52 28.54
C SER A 136 7.66 7.68 28.52
N GLN A 137 8.36 7.67 27.38
CA GLN A 137 9.61 6.93 27.19
C GLN A 137 10.85 7.83 27.22
N ARG A 138 10.70 9.16 27.41
CA ARG A 138 11.84 10.07 27.57
C ARG A 138 12.64 9.70 28.82
N GLY A 139 13.97 9.77 28.71
CA GLY A 139 14.89 9.49 29.82
C GLY A 139 15.13 8.00 30.13
N ARG A 140 14.61 7.08 29.29
CA ARG A 140 15.01 5.66 29.37
C ARG A 140 16.50 5.52 29.05
N ARG A 141 17.20 4.70 29.83
CA ARG A 141 18.64 4.46 29.62
C ARG A 141 18.84 3.58 28.41
N ARG A 142 19.78 3.97 27.55
CA ARG A 142 20.21 3.17 26.41
C ARG A 142 20.79 1.82 26.82
N GLU A 143 21.37 1.71 28.01
CA GLU A 143 21.89 0.44 28.54
C GLU A 143 20.78 -0.60 28.78
N ASP A 144 19.62 -0.15 29.27
CA ASP A 144 18.45 -1.02 29.50
C ASP A 144 17.71 -1.33 28.18
N PHE A 145 17.87 -0.44 27.19
CA PHE A 145 17.20 -0.50 25.90
C PHE A 145 18.10 -0.09 24.72
N PRO A 146 19.13 -0.90 24.37
CA PRO A 146 20.00 -0.59 23.23
C PRO A 146 19.25 -0.51 21.89
N LEU A 147 19.69 0.41 21.02
CA LEU A 147 19.28 0.45 19.61
C LEU A 147 20.08 -0.56 18.77
N THR A 148 19.44 -1.13 17.76
CA THR A 148 20.02 -2.11 16.84
C THR A 148 19.60 -1.82 15.40
N GLY A 149 20.38 -2.35 14.44
CA GLY A 149 20.03 -2.32 13.02
C GLY A 149 19.89 -0.90 12.44
N PRO A 150 18.97 -0.65 11.49
CA PRO A 150 18.87 0.62 10.77
C PRO A 150 18.50 1.79 11.68
N PHE A 151 17.92 1.54 12.86
CA PHE A 151 17.61 2.59 13.83
C PHE A 151 18.85 3.29 14.38
N THR A 152 20.01 2.63 14.37
CA THR A 152 21.28 3.24 14.83
C THR A 152 21.80 4.34 13.90
N GLU A 153 21.39 4.32 12.63
CA GLU A 153 21.73 5.35 11.63
C GLU A 153 20.71 6.50 11.59
N LEU A 154 19.51 6.25 12.12
CA LEU A 154 18.42 7.22 12.13
C LEU A 154 18.41 8.08 13.39
N PHE A 155 18.61 7.47 14.56
CA PHE A 155 18.51 8.13 15.86
C PHE A 155 19.88 8.48 16.46
N ALA A 156 19.91 9.53 17.26
CA ALA A 156 21.10 9.97 17.99
C ALA A 156 21.62 8.87 18.95
N GLY A 157 22.92 8.95 19.27
CA GLY A 157 23.64 7.91 20.00
C GLY A 157 23.16 7.67 21.44
N ASP A 158 22.35 8.56 22.00
CA ASP A 158 21.78 8.48 23.35
C ASP A 158 20.32 7.97 23.37
N VAL A 159 19.69 7.83 22.20
CA VAL A 159 18.29 7.38 22.09
C VAL A 159 18.16 5.89 22.45
N ALA A 160 17.08 5.57 23.16
CA ALA A 160 16.74 4.22 23.59
C ALA A 160 15.71 3.57 22.65
N SER A 161 15.71 2.23 22.59
CA SER A 161 14.84 1.48 21.67
C SER A 161 13.32 1.68 21.79
N PRO A 162 12.73 2.12 22.93
CA PRO A 162 11.31 2.47 22.98
C PRO A 162 10.91 3.55 21.96
N VAL A 163 11.72 4.60 21.77
CA VAL A 163 11.43 5.64 20.78
C VAL A 163 11.47 5.06 19.37
N ALA A 164 12.45 4.21 19.09
CA ALA A 164 12.56 3.50 17.81
C ALA A 164 11.42 2.51 17.58
N ALA A 165 10.89 1.86 18.63
CA ALA A 165 9.73 0.97 18.52
C ALA A 165 8.46 1.75 18.13
N ILE A 166 8.24 2.95 18.69
CA ILE A 166 7.12 3.82 18.30
C ILE A 166 7.29 4.25 16.85
N TRP A 167 8.42 4.86 16.50
CA TRP A 167 8.71 5.30 15.13
C TRP A 167 8.59 4.17 14.12
N GLY A 168 9.23 3.03 14.40
CA GLY A 168 9.23 1.87 13.53
C GLY A 168 7.82 1.32 13.33
N THR A 169 7.00 1.32 14.37
CA THR A 169 5.59 0.91 14.25
C THR A 169 4.81 1.87 13.36
N LEU A 170 4.98 3.18 13.51
CA LEU A 170 4.33 4.17 12.65
C LEU A 170 4.72 3.95 11.18
N MET A 171 6.02 3.82 10.89
CA MET A 171 6.53 3.65 9.53
C MET A 171 6.15 2.30 8.92
N TRP A 172 6.12 1.23 9.70
CA TRP A 172 5.69 -0.09 9.22
C TRP A 172 4.19 -0.10 8.94
N CYS A 173 3.38 0.52 9.81
CA CYS A 173 1.92 0.60 9.65
C CYS A 173 1.49 1.52 8.50
N ALA A 174 2.28 2.55 8.16
CA ALA A 174 1.97 3.47 7.08
C ALA A 174 1.95 2.75 5.72
N TYR A 175 0.84 2.86 4.98
CA TYR A 175 0.76 2.33 3.61
C TYR A 175 1.78 2.99 2.67
N ALA A 176 1.80 4.33 2.65
CA ALA A 176 2.70 5.17 1.86
C ALA A 176 3.29 6.28 2.75
N PRO A 177 4.46 6.06 3.39
CA PRO A 177 5.10 7.01 4.31
C PRO A 177 5.74 8.25 3.62
N ALA A 178 4.97 8.94 2.79
CA ALA A 178 5.27 10.27 2.26
C ALA A 178 4.49 11.32 3.05
N PHE A 179 5.18 12.18 3.81
CA PHE A 179 4.59 13.10 4.78
C PHE A 179 4.85 14.56 4.40
N ASP A 180 3.93 15.46 4.75
CA ASP A 180 4.22 16.89 4.73
C ASP A 180 5.45 17.18 5.60
N GLY A 181 6.32 18.07 5.13
CA GLY A 181 7.54 18.48 5.82
C GLY A 181 7.31 19.01 7.24
N ASN A 182 6.11 19.52 7.51
CA ASN A 182 5.69 20.07 8.81
C ASN A 182 4.72 19.15 9.57
N GLU A 183 4.52 17.90 9.11
CA GLU A 183 3.63 16.97 9.78
C GLU A 183 4.00 16.84 11.27
N ALA A 184 3.02 17.08 12.13
CA ALA A 184 3.19 17.10 13.58
C ALA A 184 3.62 15.73 14.10
N LEU A 185 3.14 14.65 13.48
CA LEU A 185 3.55 13.27 13.79
C LEU A 185 5.06 13.05 13.60
N LEU A 186 5.68 13.65 12.58
CA LEU A 186 7.12 13.53 12.37
C LEU A 186 7.91 14.49 13.25
N SER A 187 7.41 15.71 13.38
CA SER A 187 8.10 16.80 14.09
C SER A 187 8.38 16.47 15.56
N MET A 188 7.52 15.68 16.22
CA MET A 188 7.74 15.27 17.62
C MET A 188 8.98 14.37 17.81
N PHE A 189 9.49 13.76 16.75
CA PHE A 189 10.69 12.94 16.81
C PHE A 189 11.98 13.73 16.58
N GLY A 190 11.89 15.01 16.19
CA GLY A 190 13.04 15.81 15.76
C GLY A 190 14.20 15.86 16.76
N GLU A 191 13.91 15.88 18.06
CA GLU A 191 14.95 15.89 19.11
C GLU A 191 15.73 14.57 19.23
N PHE A 192 15.21 13.46 18.70
CA PHE A 192 15.83 12.14 18.79
C PHE A 192 16.64 11.79 17.54
N LEU A 193 16.45 12.49 16.42
CA LEU A 193 17.08 12.12 15.16
C LEU A 193 18.57 12.50 15.13
N ALA A 194 19.40 11.61 14.57
CA ALA A 194 20.83 11.89 14.38
C ALA A 194 21.08 12.90 13.26
N ARG A 195 20.16 12.96 12.29
CA ARG A 195 20.20 13.84 11.12
C ARG A 195 18.77 14.25 10.72
N PRO A 196 18.60 15.39 10.04
CA PRO A 196 17.31 15.75 9.46
C PRO A 196 16.76 14.62 8.58
N LEU A 197 15.42 14.45 8.59
CA LEU A 197 14.76 13.44 7.76
C LEU A 197 14.97 13.72 6.26
N PRO A 198 15.11 12.67 5.43
CA PRO A 198 15.26 12.83 3.99
C PRO A 198 14.02 13.49 3.37
N GLY A 199 14.24 14.20 2.26
CA GLY A 199 13.22 14.96 1.53
C GLY A 199 13.57 16.43 1.38
N ASP A 200 12.59 17.24 1.05
CA ASP A 200 12.72 18.70 0.90
C ASP A 200 11.86 19.43 1.94
N GLU A 201 11.79 20.76 1.91
CA GLU A 201 10.98 21.52 2.88
C GLU A 201 9.49 21.12 2.88
N TRP A 202 9.00 20.52 1.80
CA TRP A 202 7.58 20.24 1.59
C TRP A 202 7.20 18.80 1.86
N VAL A 203 8.05 17.84 1.52
CA VAL A 203 7.73 16.41 1.67
C VAL A 203 8.91 15.62 2.20
N ARG A 204 8.64 14.77 3.21
CA ARG A 204 9.54 13.74 3.71
C ARG A 204 9.20 12.40 3.07
N TRP A 205 10.15 11.83 2.35
CA TRP A 205 10.03 10.53 1.67
C TRP A 205 10.68 9.47 2.54
N LEU A 206 9.92 8.89 3.46
CA LEU A 206 10.47 7.92 4.41
C LEU A 206 10.33 6.51 3.82
N PRO A 207 11.37 5.67 3.82
CA PRO A 207 11.21 4.26 3.51
C PRO A 207 10.43 3.57 4.66
N PRO A 208 9.59 2.57 4.36
CA PRO A 208 8.92 1.81 5.40
C PRO A 208 9.96 1.00 6.19
N VAL A 209 9.81 0.99 7.51
CA VAL A 209 10.56 0.09 8.40
C VAL A 209 10.09 -1.33 8.14
N SER A 210 10.99 -2.31 8.16
CA SER A 210 10.62 -3.71 7.92
C SER A 210 10.13 -4.41 9.19
N LEU A 211 9.36 -5.48 9.04
CA LEU A 211 8.96 -6.29 10.21
C LEU A 211 10.17 -6.93 10.89
N HIS A 212 11.23 -7.21 10.11
CA HIS A 212 12.50 -7.70 10.65
C HIS A 212 13.10 -6.73 11.67
N ASP A 213 13.10 -5.44 11.37
CA ASP A 213 13.68 -4.41 12.24
C ASP A 213 12.92 -4.31 13.58
N LEU A 214 11.59 -4.41 13.54
CA LEU A 214 10.75 -4.46 14.74
C LEU A 214 10.99 -5.75 15.54
N ALA A 215 11.04 -6.89 14.87
CA ALA A 215 11.31 -8.17 15.50
C ALA A 215 12.70 -8.20 16.16
N ALA A 216 13.71 -7.55 15.56
CA ALA A 216 15.05 -7.45 16.11
C ALA A 216 15.11 -6.68 17.44
N LEU A 217 14.27 -5.64 17.63
CA LEU A 217 14.18 -4.92 18.90
C LEU A 217 13.74 -5.85 20.05
N TYR A 218 12.79 -6.77 19.79
CA TYR A 218 12.37 -7.79 20.74
C TYR A 218 13.42 -8.89 20.90
N GLY A 219 13.90 -9.43 19.78
CA GLY A 219 14.81 -10.56 19.72
C GLY A 219 16.14 -10.28 20.42
N GLU A 220 16.68 -9.06 20.27
CA GLU A 220 17.89 -8.68 20.99
C GLU A 220 17.66 -8.73 22.50
N ARG A 221 16.60 -8.11 23.03
CA ARG A 221 16.37 -8.04 24.48
C ARG A 221 16.23 -9.44 25.09
N VAL A 222 15.57 -10.35 24.39
CA VAL A 222 15.44 -11.75 24.83
C VAL A 222 16.79 -12.44 24.84
N ARG A 223 17.59 -12.31 23.78
CA ARG A 223 18.94 -12.91 23.70
C ARG A 223 19.90 -12.35 24.73
N ALA A 224 19.74 -11.09 25.12
CA ALA A 224 20.50 -10.44 26.20
C ALA A 224 20.06 -10.88 27.62
N GLY A 225 19.07 -11.78 27.76
CA GLY A 225 18.57 -12.23 29.06
C GLY A 225 17.57 -11.28 29.71
N HIS A 226 17.02 -10.33 28.96
CA HIS A 226 16.05 -9.33 29.42
C HIS A 226 14.68 -9.49 28.72
N PRO A 227 14.01 -10.65 28.79
CA PRO A 227 12.77 -10.92 28.06
C PRO A 227 11.62 -9.97 28.45
N GLU A 228 11.56 -9.53 29.70
CA GLU A 228 10.57 -8.55 30.16
C GLU A 228 10.77 -7.17 29.51
N ALA A 229 12.01 -6.78 29.19
CA ALA A 229 12.28 -5.56 28.42
C ALA A 229 11.84 -5.73 26.95
N GLY A 230 12.05 -6.91 26.38
CA GLY A 230 11.52 -7.28 25.06
C GLY A 230 10.00 -7.18 25.01
N LEU A 231 9.30 -7.77 25.99
CA LEU A 231 7.84 -7.70 26.08
C LEU A 231 7.33 -6.26 26.21
N ARG A 232 8.04 -5.38 26.93
CA ARG A 232 7.69 -3.95 26.99
C ARG A 232 7.79 -3.26 25.62
N LEU A 233 8.79 -3.62 24.79
CA LEU A 233 8.89 -3.08 23.44
C LEU A 233 7.74 -3.57 22.55
N VAL A 234 7.36 -4.85 22.66
CA VAL A 234 6.20 -5.40 21.94
C VAL A 234 4.90 -4.76 22.40
N ALA A 235 4.74 -4.51 23.70
CA ALA A 235 3.58 -3.79 24.23
C ALA A 235 3.50 -2.38 23.67
N LEU A 236 4.64 -1.68 23.59
CA LEU A 236 4.71 -0.35 23.01
C LEU A 236 4.39 -0.33 21.50
N MET A 237 4.81 -1.36 20.75
CA MET A 237 4.40 -1.55 19.35
C MET A 237 2.88 -1.73 19.25
N ALA A 238 2.29 -2.57 20.12
CA ALA A 238 0.85 -2.78 20.15
C ALA A 238 0.07 -1.51 20.53
N ASP A 239 0.52 -0.77 21.54
CA ASP A 239 -0.11 0.50 21.96
C ASP A 239 -0.02 1.56 20.86
N THR A 240 1.11 1.63 20.15
CA THR A 240 1.29 2.53 19.01
C THR A 240 0.36 2.14 17.85
N ALA A 241 0.29 0.87 17.48
CA ALA A 241 -0.60 0.36 16.45
C ALA A 241 -2.08 0.61 16.79
N ALA A 242 -2.49 0.32 18.03
CA ALA A 242 -3.83 0.57 18.51
C ALA A 242 -4.21 2.06 18.46
N THR A 243 -3.25 2.95 18.74
CA THR A 243 -3.42 4.41 18.67
C THR A 243 -3.70 4.89 17.26
N VAL A 244 -2.94 4.40 16.27
CA VAL A 244 -3.10 4.85 14.86
C VAL A 244 -4.18 4.10 14.10
N ARG A 245 -4.69 2.98 14.63
CA ARG A 245 -5.71 2.13 13.99
C ARG A 245 -6.96 2.89 13.53
N SER A 246 -7.33 3.98 14.18
CA SER A 246 -8.50 4.77 13.75
C SER A 246 -8.31 5.49 12.42
N ASP A 247 -7.08 5.76 11.98
CA ASP A 247 -6.80 6.38 10.68
C ASP A 247 -6.67 5.31 9.57
N PRO A 248 -7.46 5.40 8.48
CA PRO A 248 -7.44 4.44 7.38
C PRO A 248 -6.07 4.24 6.71
N ARG A 249 -5.14 5.20 6.80
CA ARG A 249 -3.79 5.10 6.22
C ARG A 249 -2.87 4.14 6.98
N PHE A 250 -3.18 3.87 8.25
CA PHE A 250 -2.43 2.94 9.11
C PHE A 250 -3.21 1.65 9.41
N ARG A 251 -4.55 1.73 9.43
CA ARG A 251 -5.43 0.69 9.97
C ARG A 251 -5.13 -0.73 9.50
N PRO A 252 -5.00 -1.04 8.19
CA PRO A 252 -4.87 -2.43 7.75
C PRO A 252 -3.63 -3.11 8.34
N ARG A 253 -2.49 -2.40 8.34
CA ARG A 253 -1.25 -2.94 8.90
C ARG A 253 -1.29 -2.90 10.43
N ALA A 254 -1.86 -1.86 11.05
CA ALA A 254 -2.02 -1.82 12.50
C ALA A 254 -2.80 -3.03 13.04
N ASP A 255 -3.93 -3.41 12.41
CA ASP A 255 -4.71 -4.59 12.77
C ASP A 255 -3.90 -5.89 12.62
N VAL A 256 -3.07 -5.97 11.58
CA VAL A 256 -2.20 -7.12 11.34
C VAL A 256 -1.10 -7.19 12.39
N LEU A 257 -0.44 -6.09 12.75
CA LEU A 257 0.57 -6.07 13.81
C LEU A 257 -0.01 -6.53 15.13
N LEU A 258 -1.16 -5.96 15.52
CA LEU A 258 -1.89 -6.36 16.73
C LEU A 258 -2.17 -7.87 16.73
N THR A 259 -2.62 -8.43 15.61
CA THR A 259 -2.85 -9.88 15.47
C THR A 259 -1.57 -10.69 15.63
N MET A 260 -0.46 -10.23 15.03
CA MET A 260 0.83 -10.93 15.08
C MET A 260 1.46 -10.95 16.47
N VAL A 261 1.32 -9.84 17.22
CA VAL A 261 1.98 -9.66 18.52
C VAL A 261 1.14 -10.08 19.71
N GLU A 262 -0.18 -10.22 19.57
CA GLU A 262 -1.08 -10.61 20.67
C GLU A 262 -0.64 -11.92 21.38
N PRO A 263 -0.24 -13.00 20.68
CA PRO A 263 0.22 -14.22 21.36
C PRO A 263 1.52 -14.02 22.16
N VAL A 264 2.38 -13.09 21.75
CA VAL A 264 3.62 -12.72 22.44
C VAL A 264 3.27 -12.05 23.77
N LEU A 265 2.35 -11.08 23.74
CA LEU A 265 1.89 -10.34 24.92
C LEU A 265 1.18 -11.23 25.92
N ARG A 266 0.37 -12.18 25.43
CA ARG A 266 -0.30 -13.19 26.27
C ARG A 266 0.62 -14.31 26.76
N ARG A 267 1.86 -14.39 26.24
CA ARG A 267 2.83 -15.45 26.56
C ARG A 267 2.31 -16.86 26.22
N ILE A 268 1.53 -16.97 25.14
CA ILE A 268 0.90 -18.24 24.70
C ILE A 268 1.75 -18.96 23.64
N GLY A 269 2.78 -18.29 23.08
CA GLY A 269 3.60 -18.81 21.98
C GLY A 269 5.06 -19.13 22.36
N PRO A 270 5.80 -19.78 21.44
CA PRO A 270 7.22 -20.08 21.61
C PRO A 270 8.14 -18.89 21.32
N ASP A 271 7.64 -17.65 21.21
CA ASP A 271 8.41 -16.48 20.77
C ASP A 271 9.70 -16.27 21.57
N HIS A 272 9.67 -16.55 22.87
CA HIS A 272 10.84 -16.47 23.73
C HIS A 272 11.95 -17.46 23.31
N SER A 273 11.60 -18.72 23.04
CA SER A 273 12.58 -19.71 22.58
C SER A 273 12.99 -19.46 21.13
N VAL A 274 12.06 -19.02 20.29
CA VAL A 274 12.30 -18.65 18.88
C VAL A 274 13.29 -17.48 18.78
N ALA A 275 13.26 -16.52 19.71
CA ALA A 275 14.21 -15.40 19.71
C ALA A 275 15.68 -15.85 19.81
N HIS A 276 15.96 -16.99 20.45
CA HIS A 276 17.31 -17.54 20.49
C HIS A 276 17.77 -18.16 19.14
N LEU A 277 16.85 -18.40 18.21
CA LEU A 277 17.15 -18.85 16.84
C LEU A 277 17.50 -17.68 15.90
N GLY A 278 17.28 -16.44 16.33
CA GLY A 278 17.60 -15.22 15.59
C GLY A 278 16.38 -14.40 15.18
N ASP A 279 16.63 -13.16 14.77
CA ASP A 279 15.58 -12.15 14.54
C ASP A 279 14.68 -12.51 13.33
N ASP A 280 15.23 -13.21 12.33
CA ASP A 280 14.42 -13.73 11.21
C ASP A 280 13.44 -14.81 11.65
N ALA A 281 13.82 -15.67 12.61
CA ALA A 281 12.93 -16.69 13.15
C ALA A 281 11.76 -16.06 13.91
N VAL A 282 12.01 -14.98 14.67
CA VAL A 282 10.96 -14.18 15.32
C VAL A 282 10.02 -13.58 14.28
N ARG A 283 10.60 -12.93 13.24
CA ARG A 283 9.81 -12.35 12.14
C ARG A 283 8.92 -13.39 11.48
N GLN A 284 9.43 -14.59 11.19
CA GLN A 284 8.65 -15.68 10.61
C GLN A 284 7.54 -16.18 11.53
N ALA A 285 7.81 -16.30 12.83
CA ALA A 285 6.80 -16.67 13.83
C ALA A 285 5.68 -15.62 13.95
N TRP A 286 6.01 -14.34 13.74
CA TRP A 286 5.02 -13.26 13.68
C TRP A 286 4.23 -13.33 12.37
N LEU A 287 4.89 -13.46 11.22
CA LEU A 287 4.24 -13.57 9.91
C LEU A 287 3.33 -14.79 9.79
N SER A 288 3.63 -15.90 10.45
CA SER A 288 2.76 -17.09 10.44
C SER A 288 1.40 -16.85 11.10
N ARG A 289 1.23 -15.74 11.82
CA ARG A 289 -0.03 -15.30 12.44
C ARG A 289 -0.78 -14.28 11.59
N CYS A 290 -0.17 -13.80 10.50
CA CYS A 290 -0.80 -12.86 9.59
C CYS A 290 -2.08 -13.48 9.00
N PRO A 291 -3.21 -12.76 9.00
CA PRO A 291 -4.41 -13.25 8.34
C PRO A 291 -4.13 -13.54 6.85
N PRO A 292 -4.67 -14.65 6.30
CA PRO A 292 -4.35 -15.10 4.94
C PRO A 292 -4.84 -14.17 3.82
N HIS A 293 -5.75 -13.24 4.14
CA HIS A 293 -6.30 -12.28 3.19
C HIS A 293 -5.48 -10.99 3.08
N VAL A 294 -4.40 -10.86 3.87
CA VAL A 294 -3.52 -9.69 3.88
C VAL A 294 -2.21 -10.00 3.16
N THR A 295 -1.86 -9.14 2.22
CA THR A 295 -0.60 -9.21 1.47
C THR A 295 0.39 -8.19 2.01
N LEU A 296 1.46 -8.66 2.66
CA LEU A 296 2.52 -7.81 3.22
C LEU A 296 3.78 -7.83 2.33
N PRO A 297 4.52 -6.70 2.25
CA PRO A 297 5.82 -6.65 1.57
C PRO A 297 6.88 -7.57 2.22
N ASP A 298 6.73 -7.90 3.50
CA ASP A 298 7.64 -8.77 4.24
C ASP A 298 7.46 -10.27 3.97
N SER A 299 6.27 -10.69 3.50
CA SER A 299 5.95 -12.10 3.23
C SER A 299 5.97 -12.42 1.73
N SER A 300 5.47 -11.51 0.90
CA SER A 300 5.32 -11.73 -0.55
C SER A 300 5.54 -10.41 -1.32
N PRO A 301 6.80 -10.00 -1.56
CA PRO A 301 7.11 -8.75 -2.24
C PRO A 301 6.47 -8.63 -3.63
N GLY A 302 6.38 -9.74 -4.35
CA GLY A 302 5.82 -9.78 -5.70
C GLY A 302 4.30 -9.61 -5.74
N GLU A 303 3.57 -10.33 -4.88
CA GLU A 303 2.11 -10.12 -4.75
C GLU A 303 1.83 -8.70 -4.24
N HIS A 304 2.62 -8.20 -3.27
CA HIS A 304 2.48 -6.83 -2.79
C HIS A 304 2.67 -5.80 -3.91
N PHE A 305 3.67 -6.00 -4.79
CA PHE A 305 3.86 -5.18 -5.98
C PHE A 305 2.63 -5.21 -6.91
N GLN A 306 2.03 -6.38 -7.15
CA GLN A 306 0.81 -6.46 -7.97
C GLN A 306 -0.36 -5.67 -7.35
N HIS A 307 -0.52 -5.75 -6.03
CA HIS A 307 -1.53 -4.97 -5.32
C HIS A 307 -1.28 -3.46 -5.46
N ALA A 308 -0.03 -3.01 -5.32
CA ALA A 308 0.32 -1.60 -5.49
C ALA A 308 0.08 -1.10 -6.93
N VAL A 309 0.36 -1.93 -7.93
CA VAL A 309 0.01 -1.62 -9.34
C VAL A 309 -1.50 -1.47 -9.49
N TYR A 310 -2.27 -2.41 -8.94
CA TYR A 310 -3.73 -2.38 -8.99
C TYR A 310 -4.29 -1.12 -8.31
N ASP A 311 -3.76 -0.75 -7.14
CA ASP A 311 -4.14 0.45 -6.38
C ASP A 311 -3.85 1.75 -7.16
N LEU A 312 -2.72 1.81 -7.87
CA LEU A 312 -2.42 2.92 -8.76
C LEU A 312 -3.42 3.01 -9.92
N VAL A 313 -3.77 1.88 -10.54
CA VAL A 313 -4.76 1.85 -11.63
C VAL A 313 -6.14 2.32 -11.15
N GLU A 314 -6.61 1.84 -9.99
CA GLU A 314 -7.88 2.29 -9.41
C GLU A 314 -7.85 3.79 -9.12
N THR A 315 -6.73 4.29 -8.57
CA THR A 315 -6.55 5.71 -8.28
C THR A 315 -6.58 6.58 -9.54
N LEU A 316 -6.09 6.06 -10.67
CA LEU A 316 -6.13 6.73 -11.97
C LEU A 316 -7.50 6.64 -12.67
N GLY A 317 -8.52 6.03 -12.03
CA GLY A 317 -9.87 5.90 -12.57
C GLY A 317 -10.54 7.24 -12.97
N PHE A 318 -10.12 8.37 -12.39
CA PHE A 318 -10.60 9.70 -12.80
C PHE A 318 -10.23 10.09 -14.25
N LEU A 319 -9.34 9.34 -14.90
CA LEU A 319 -8.95 9.53 -16.29
C LEU A 319 -9.92 8.93 -17.30
N VAL A 320 -10.79 8.01 -16.87
CA VAL A 320 -11.74 7.32 -17.75
C VAL A 320 -12.66 8.31 -18.48
N PRO A 321 -13.28 9.31 -17.81
CA PRO A 321 -14.08 10.33 -18.51
C PRO A 321 -13.27 11.22 -19.46
N LYS A 322 -11.94 11.25 -19.32
CA LYS A 322 -11.02 11.98 -20.20
C LYS A 322 -10.56 11.15 -21.42
N GLY A 323 -11.05 9.91 -21.54
CA GLY A 323 -10.73 9.01 -22.65
C GLY A 323 -9.35 8.35 -22.55
N ALA A 324 -8.70 8.37 -21.38
CA ALA A 324 -7.42 7.71 -21.17
C ALA A 324 -7.59 6.41 -20.37
N GLU A 325 -6.94 5.34 -20.83
CA GLU A 325 -6.99 4.03 -20.19
C GLU A 325 -6.08 4.00 -18.95
N PRO A 326 -6.61 3.86 -17.72
CA PRO A 326 -5.82 3.96 -16.49
C PRO A 326 -4.69 2.94 -16.40
N ARG A 327 -4.89 1.73 -16.94
CA ARG A 327 -3.87 0.66 -16.99
C ARG A 327 -2.64 1.06 -17.79
N ALA A 328 -2.86 1.62 -18.99
CA ALA A 328 -1.78 2.09 -19.84
C ALA A 328 -1.02 3.27 -19.22
N VAL A 329 -1.73 4.19 -18.56
CA VAL A 329 -1.13 5.31 -17.84
C VAL A 329 -0.30 4.83 -16.66
N ALA A 330 -0.81 3.89 -15.84
CA ALA A 330 -0.07 3.32 -14.72
C ALA A 330 1.24 2.65 -15.16
N ALA A 331 1.21 1.84 -16.22
CA ALA A 331 2.42 1.23 -16.78
C ALA A 331 3.42 2.29 -17.30
N SER A 332 2.93 3.38 -17.89
CA SER A 332 3.78 4.47 -18.34
C SER A 332 4.44 5.24 -17.19
N LEU A 333 3.70 5.51 -16.11
CA LEU A 333 4.25 6.15 -14.91
C LEU A 333 5.29 5.26 -14.21
N LEU A 334 5.03 3.96 -14.10
CA LEU A 334 6.03 2.99 -13.64
C LEU A 334 7.28 3.03 -14.54
N ALA A 335 7.11 3.08 -15.86
CA ALA A 335 8.22 3.19 -16.80
C ALA A 335 9.06 4.47 -16.57
N ALA A 336 8.40 5.59 -16.25
CA ALA A 336 9.08 6.85 -15.95
C ALA A 336 9.99 6.72 -14.72
N ASP A 337 9.50 6.10 -13.64
CA ASP A 337 10.28 5.90 -12.42
C ASP A 337 11.45 4.92 -12.65
N LEU A 338 11.21 3.80 -13.35
CA LEU A 338 12.26 2.84 -13.68
C LEU A 338 13.33 3.46 -14.59
N ALA A 339 12.95 4.28 -15.56
CA ALA A 339 13.92 4.94 -16.44
C ALA A 339 14.90 5.84 -15.68
N VAL A 340 14.48 6.42 -14.55
CA VAL A 340 15.32 7.29 -13.71
C VAL A 340 16.11 6.49 -12.68
N PHE A 341 15.47 5.55 -11.98
CA PHE A 341 16.04 4.94 -10.76
C PHE A 341 16.41 3.47 -10.90
N GLY A 342 15.94 2.78 -11.94
CA GLY A 342 16.13 1.33 -12.10
C GLY A 342 16.06 0.86 -13.56
N PRO A 343 16.85 1.42 -14.50
CA PRO A 343 16.66 1.14 -15.94
C PRO A 343 16.93 -0.33 -16.33
N ARG A 344 17.55 -1.11 -15.44
CA ARG A 344 17.85 -2.54 -15.63
C ARG A 344 17.01 -3.47 -14.75
N THR A 345 16.01 -2.94 -14.03
CA THR A 345 15.24 -3.73 -13.05
C THR A 345 13.89 -4.19 -13.58
N ALA A 346 13.48 -3.71 -14.76
CA ALA A 346 12.20 -4.07 -15.39
C ALA A 346 12.02 -5.59 -15.60
N ASP A 347 13.10 -6.30 -15.93
CA ASP A 347 13.07 -7.77 -16.14
C ASP A 347 12.58 -8.53 -14.91
N ALA A 348 12.92 -8.06 -13.70
CA ALA A 348 12.48 -8.67 -12.46
C ALA A 348 10.98 -8.40 -12.17
N LEU A 349 10.39 -7.38 -12.79
CA LEU A 349 8.98 -7.02 -12.62
C LEU A 349 8.07 -7.73 -13.62
N TYR A 350 8.56 -8.08 -14.80
CA TYR A 350 7.76 -8.71 -15.86
C TYR A 350 6.97 -9.96 -15.43
N PRO A 351 7.51 -10.89 -14.62
CA PRO A 351 6.76 -12.05 -14.15
C PRO A 351 5.54 -11.71 -13.30
N TRP A 352 5.50 -10.51 -12.72
CA TRP A 352 4.42 -10.05 -11.84
C TRP A 352 3.38 -9.21 -12.57
N LEU A 353 3.67 -8.74 -13.78
CA LEU A 353 2.73 -7.97 -14.59
C LEU A 353 1.93 -8.89 -15.52
N ASP A 354 0.66 -8.53 -15.75
CA ASP A 354 -0.14 -9.19 -16.78
C ASP A 354 0.41 -8.88 -18.19
N PRO A 355 0.07 -9.69 -19.20
CA PRO A 355 0.65 -9.57 -20.54
C PRO A 355 0.62 -8.17 -21.14
N GLU A 356 -0.46 -7.43 -20.92
CA GLU A 356 -0.64 -6.10 -21.49
C GLU A 356 0.21 -5.06 -20.77
N LEU A 357 0.17 -5.03 -19.43
CA LEU A 357 1.03 -4.12 -18.66
C LEU A 357 2.51 -4.41 -18.90
N ARG A 358 2.88 -5.70 -19.00
CA ARG A 358 4.23 -6.16 -19.36
C ARG A 358 4.65 -5.63 -20.73
N HIS A 359 3.78 -5.78 -21.74
CA HIS A 359 4.03 -5.29 -23.09
C HIS A 359 4.17 -3.77 -23.12
N ILE A 360 3.22 -3.03 -22.53
CA ILE A 360 3.24 -1.56 -22.45
C ILE A 360 4.51 -1.07 -21.78
N LEU A 361 4.87 -1.64 -20.63
CA LEU A 361 6.09 -1.27 -19.91
C LEU A 361 7.34 -1.46 -20.80
N HIS A 362 7.44 -2.61 -21.47
CA HIS A 362 8.55 -2.90 -22.36
C HIS A 362 8.67 -1.93 -23.54
N VAL A 363 7.57 -1.67 -24.26
CA VAL A 363 7.61 -0.77 -25.44
C VAL A 363 7.87 0.68 -25.04
N VAL A 364 7.27 1.15 -23.94
CA VAL A 364 7.49 2.51 -23.44
C VAL A 364 8.94 2.72 -23.03
N LEU A 365 9.56 1.74 -22.37
CA LEU A 365 10.99 1.80 -22.01
C LEU A 365 11.90 1.73 -23.24
N SER A 366 11.54 0.94 -24.25
CA SER A 366 12.41 0.67 -25.42
C SER A 366 12.31 1.73 -26.52
N ASP A 367 11.17 2.40 -26.68
CA ASP A 367 10.93 3.40 -27.72
C ASP A 367 10.77 4.81 -27.12
N PRO A 368 11.78 5.70 -27.27
CA PRO A 368 11.71 7.10 -26.86
C PRO A 368 10.61 7.93 -27.52
N THR A 369 10.10 7.49 -28.67
CA THR A 369 9.05 8.19 -29.43
C THR A 369 7.65 7.70 -29.09
N HIS A 370 7.53 6.69 -28.21
CA HIS A 370 6.25 6.09 -27.86
C HIS A 370 5.29 7.12 -27.26
N PRO A 371 4.02 7.23 -27.72
CA PRO A 371 3.09 8.27 -27.29
C PRO A 371 2.84 8.31 -25.77
N LEU A 372 2.85 7.15 -25.11
CA LEU A 372 2.66 7.07 -23.65
C LEU A 372 3.79 7.75 -22.86
N ARG A 373 4.97 8.05 -23.43
CA ARG A 373 5.95 8.93 -22.78
C ARG A 373 5.44 10.37 -22.62
N GLY A 374 4.35 10.74 -23.30
CA GLY A 374 3.59 11.95 -23.02
C GLY A 374 3.00 11.99 -21.60
N CYS A 375 2.84 10.85 -20.94
CA CYS A 375 2.40 10.75 -19.54
C CYS A 375 3.53 11.02 -18.53
N TRP A 376 4.80 11.02 -18.96
CA TRP A 376 5.92 11.13 -18.04
C TRP A 376 6.02 12.53 -17.43
N PRO A 377 6.40 12.65 -16.15
CA PRO A 377 6.75 13.93 -15.56
C PRO A 377 7.83 14.65 -16.38
N ARG A 378 7.68 15.97 -16.57
CA ARG A 378 8.67 16.82 -17.24
C ARG A 378 9.02 17.99 -16.33
N SER A 379 10.32 18.18 -16.09
CA SER A 379 10.83 19.22 -15.18
C SER A 379 10.16 19.19 -13.79
N GLY A 380 9.86 18.00 -13.28
CA GLY A 380 9.23 17.82 -11.97
C GLY A 380 7.71 18.08 -11.92
N VAL A 381 7.05 18.19 -13.07
CA VAL A 381 5.60 18.46 -13.15
C VAL A 381 4.89 17.36 -13.93
N LEU A 382 3.73 16.93 -13.43
CA LEU A 382 2.87 16.00 -14.15
C LEU A 382 2.21 16.68 -15.35
N PRO A 383 2.04 15.97 -16.49
CA PRO A 383 1.25 16.47 -17.61
C PRO A 383 -0.17 16.84 -17.17
N SER A 384 -0.69 17.96 -17.67
CA SER A 384 -1.99 18.50 -17.26
C SER A 384 -3.18 17.55 -17.50
N ALA A 385 -3.07 16.62 -18.46
CA ALA A 385 -4.08 15.58 -18.67
C ALA A 385 -4.22 14.64 -17.46
N LEU A 386 -3.12 14.40 -16.74
CA LEU A 386 -3.04 13.50 -15.58
C LEU A 386 -3.41 14.19 -14.27
N ASN A 387 -3.83 15.45 -14.33
CA ASN A 387 -4.24 16.21 -13.17
C ASN A 387 -5.47 15.58 -12.48
N PRO A 388 -5.34 15.22 -11.19
CA PRO A 388 -6.46 14.78 -10.36
C PRO A 388 -7.51 15.90 -10.21
N PRO A 389 -8.79 15.54 -9.99
CA PRO A 389 -9.88 16.51 -9.91
C PRO A 389 -9.83 17.39 -8.66
N ASP A 390 -9.29 16.89 -7.55
CA ASP A 390 -9.23 17.57 -6.26
C ASP A 390 -7.97 17.17 -5.46
N ARG A 391 -7.79 17.83 -4.30
CA ARG A 391 -6.66 17.59 -3.38
C ARG A 391 -6.65 16.15 -2.83
N ALA A 392 -7.82 15.56 -2.59
CA ALA A 392 -7.92 14.19 -2.07
C ALA A 392 -7.46 13.16 -3.12
N GLY A 393 -7.84 13.35 -4.39
CA GLY A 393 -7.38 12.56 -5.52
C GLY A 393 -5.89 12.77 -5.80
N ALA A 394 -5.36 13.97 -5.59
CA ALA A 394 -3.92 14.22 -5.66
C ALA A 394 -3.15 13.52 -4.53
N ALA A 395 -3.65 13.56 -3.29
CA ALA A 395 -3.05 12.82 -2.17
C ALA A 395 -3.12 11.30 -2.37
N ALA A 396 -4.21 10.78 -2.95
CA ALA A 396 -4.35 9.38 -3.32
C ALA A 396 -3.35 8.99 -4.43
N LEU A 397 -3.22 9.79 -5.49
CA LEU A 397 -2.27 9.54 -6.57
C LEU A 397 -0.83 9.56 -6.07
N LEU A 398 -0.47 10.53 -5.22
CA LEU A 398 0.85 10.60 -4.58
C LEU A 398 1.13 9.34 -3.77
N GLY A 399 0.20 8.94 -2.90
CA GLY A 399 0.40 7.80 -2.02
C GLY A 399 0.46 6.47 -2.79
N ALA A 400 -0.43 6.26 -3.77
CA ALA A 400 -0.40 5.07 -4.62
C ALA A 400 0.87 4.99 -5.48
N ALA A 401 1.32 6.11 -6.08
CA ALA A 401 2.56 6.16 -6.85
C ALA A 401 3.79 5.91 -5.96
N TYR A 402 3.83 6.48 -4.76
CA TYR A 402 4.92 6.25 -3.80
C TYR A 402 4.93 4.80 -3.30
N ALA A 403 3.78 4.23 -2.95
CA ALA A 403 3.65 2.83 -2.54
C ALA A 403 4.09 1.86 -3.64
N LEU A 404 3.72 2.12 -4.91
CA LEU A 404 4.24 1.35 -6.05
C LEU A 404 5.76 1.45 -6.14
N GLY A 405 6.30 2.66 -5.98
CA GLY A 405 7.72 2.95 -5.88
C GLY A 405 8.44 2.04 -4.87
N LEU A 406 7.95 2.06 -3.64
CA LEU A 406 8.46 1.25 -2.54
C LEU A 406 8.35 -0.26 -2.84
N ALA A 407 7.24 -0.70 -3.44
CA ALA A 407 7.01 -2.10 -3.73
C ALA A 407 7.98 -2.65 -4.78
N TRP A 408 8.25 -1.90 -5.87
CA TRP A 408 9.21 -2.36 -6.87
C TRP A 408 10.66 -2.28 -6.35
N CYS A 409 11.01 -1.27 -5.54
CA CYS A 409 12.30 -1.23 -4.84
C CYS A 409 12.49 -2.47 -3.96
N ARG A 410 11.49 -2.82 -3.15
CA ARG A 410 11.52 -4.01 -2.29
C ARG A 410 11.66 -5.31 -3.08
N LEU A 411 10.94 -5.44 -4.20
CA LEU A 411 10.98 -6.62 -5.05
C LEU A 411 12.34 -6.79 -5.77
N THR A 412 12.98 -5.68 -6.15
CA THR A 412 14.21 -5.69 -6.95
C THR A 412 15.49 -5.54 -6.13
N GLY A 413 15.37 -5.15 -4.85
CA GLY A 413 16.50 -4.77 -4.00
C GLY A 413 17.09 -3.40 -4.34
N THR A 414 16.37 -2.58 -5.12
CA THR A 414 16.82 -1.22 -5.45
C THR A 414 16.64 -0.29 -4.26
N GLU A 415 17.60 0.60 -4.03
CA GLU A 415 17.50 1.61 -2.97
C GLU A 415 16.35 2.59 -3.23
N VAL A 416 15.71 3.04 -2.14
CA VAL A 416 14.64 4.04 -2.22
C VAL A 416 15.27 5.43 -2.38
N PRO A 417 14.88 6.23 -3.38
CA PRO A 417 15.43 7.57 -3.57
C PRO A 417 15.08 8.52 -2.41
N GLU A 418 16.06 9.26 -1.90
CA GLU A 418 15.87 10.20 -0.78
C GLU A 418 14.88 11.34 -1.06
N ARG A 419 14.63 11.65 -2.34
CA ARG A 419 13.72 12.73 -2.81
C ARG A 419 12.43 12.20 -3.44
N GLY A 420 12.10 10.94 -3.18
CA GLY A 420 10.95 10.27 -3.77
C GLY A 420 11.15 9.90 -5.24
N PHE A 421 10.13 9.24 -5.80
CA PHE A 421 10.11 8.80 -7.19
C PHE A 421 9.61 9.92 -8.11
N ALA A 422 10.00 9.89 -9.40
CA ALA A 422 9.74 10.97 -10.33
C ALA A 422 8.24 11.24 -10.48
N THR A 423 7.43 10.19 -10.54
CA THR A 423 5.97 10.28 -10.59
C THR A 423 5.40 10.89 -9.31
N ALA A 424 5.75 10.33 -8.15
CA ALA A 424 5.21 10.77 -6.86
C ALA A 424 5.60 12.23 -6.55
N SER A 425 6.86 12.59 -6.76
CA SER A 425 7.37 13.95 -6.53
C SER A 425 6.73 14.97 -7.48
N ALA A 426 6.37 14.57 -8.70
CA ALA A 426 5.66 15.46 -9.64
C ALA A 426 4.20 15.76 -9.24
N VAL A 427 3.57 14.91 -8.41
CA VAL A 427 2.26 15.19 -7.81
C VAL A 427 2.36 16.24 -6.71
N VAL A 428 3.45 16.24 -5.93
CA VAL A 428 3.67 17.18 -4.81
C VAL A 428 3.54 18.62 -5.25
N HIS A 429 4.14 18.96 -6.40
CA HIS A 429 4.09 20.32 -6.93
C HIS A 429 2.66 20.85 -7.07
N ARG A 430 1.67 20.01 -7.32
CA ARG A 430 0.27 20.42 -7.33
C ARG A 430 -0.27 20.67 -5.92
N LEU A 431 -0.03 19.74 -5.00
CA LEU A 431 -0.51 19.82 -3.62
C LEU A 431 0.01 21.08 -2.90
N THR A 432 1.21 21.54 -3.22
CA THR A 432 1.77 22.78 -2.66
C THR A 432 1.10 24.04 -3.21
N HIS A 433 0.64 24.04 -4.46
CA HIS A 433 -0.01 25.21 -5.08
C HIS A 433 -1.50 25.34 -4.73
N GLU A 434 -2.17 24.24 -4.37
CA GLU A 434 -3.57 24.23 -3.91
C GLU A 434 -3.72 24.43 -2.38
N ARG A 435 -2.62 24.75 -1.68
CA ARG A 435 -2.60 25.00 -0.24
C ARG A 435 -3.12 26.40 0.07
N ASP A 436 -4.44 26.57 -0.04
CA ASP A 436 -5.17 27.65 0.64
C ASP A 436 -5.23 27.31 2.15
N ASP A 437 -4.14 27.53 2.88
CA ASP A 437 -4.22 27.51 4.34
C ASP A 437 -5.02 28.75 4.78
N PRO A 438 -6.16 28.62 5.47
CA PRO A 438 -6.71 29.75 6.20
C PRO A 438 -5.68 30.13 7.27
N VAL A 439 -5.14 31.34 7.18
CA VAL A 439 -4.26 31.92 8.20
C VAL A 439 -4.96 31.78 9.55
N PRO A 440 -4.38 31.06 10.54
CA PRO A 440 -4.95 30.98 11.86
C PRO A 440 -5.06 32.39 12.45
N GLY A 441 -6.27 32.93 12.55
CA GLY A 441 -6.52 34.23 13.16
C GLY A 441 -7.33 35.25 12.35
N VAL A 442 -7.71 34.97 11.10
CA VAL A 442 -8.60 35.91 10.35
C VAL A 442 -10.06 35.50 10.51
N SER A 443 -10.59 35.65 11.72
CA SER A 443 -12.01 35.94 11.90
C SER A 443 -12.23 37.38 11.44
N GLY A 444 -12.54 37.56 10.17
CA GLY A 444 -12.73 38.88 9.56
C GLY A 444 -13.98 38.91 8.69
N THR A 445 -15.13 39.10 9.33
CA THR A 445 -16.32 39.70 8.71
C THR A 445 -15.94 40.90 7.84
N PHE A 446 -16.29 40.91 6.56
CA PHE A 446 -17.18 41.90 5.91
C PHE A 446 -17.36 41.56 4.41
N PRO A 447 -18.53 41.86 3.81
CA PRO A 447 -18.83 41.56 2.42
C PRO A 447 -18.30 42.68 1.51
N ARG A 448 -17.95 42.33 0.27
CA ARG A 448 -17.93 43.34 -0.80
C ARG A 448 -18.63 42.82 -2.05
N HIS A 449 -19.83 43.37 -2.25
CA HIS A 449 -20.36 43.70 -3.56
C HIS A 449 -19.31 44.47 -4.37
N PHE A 450 -19.01 44.04 -5.60
CA PHE A 450 -19.64 44.52 -6.84
C PHE A 450 -19.36 43.53 -7.95
#